data_AF-A0A087CWN0-F1
#
_entry.id   AF-A0A087CWN0-F1
#
_cell.length_a   1.000
_cell.length_b   1.000
_cell.length_c   1.000
_cell.angle_alpha   90.00
_cell.angle_beta   90.00
_cell.angle_gamma   90.00
#
_symmetry.space_group_name_H-M   'P 1'
#
loop_
_entity.id
_entity.type
_entity.pdbx_description
1 polymer ?
#
loop_
_entity_poly.entity_id
_entity_poly.type
_entity_poly.pdbx_seq_one_letter_code
_entity_poly.pdbx_strand_id
1 'polypeptide(L)'
;MKESLEKYKHQLIVLGNGFDLVQGLKTGYADYFKDKYGDNPSMELMDNAWDMVLFDRKLHDHSEWANVEQAIREQVTGYASIARVRKGLDNPNVLDTSNLLGFYIARRMASMIDEIQTVGFLQSPINHKDAVYLSFMRRELTLFEHSLYTYLKKIVSQSENDDPWQYTVSSDNLYESIAGMPAFGDKNVLEKQHNTILTFNYTSPFQRRDEGYFPGLDSVRFVHGSLAQGDIIIGIDALNQGAQGQRELIDDEDVIPFTKTFRTLQSTSDYDAFSDVFDDETPDCIKFFGHSLSEADYSYFQSIFDHVDLYEGTTALMFLYRPDGRYDGSDLYLKVTKLINKYGDTLDNKDHGKNLLHKLILENRLSIKRVY
;
A
#
# COMPACT_ATOMS: atom_id res chain seq x y z
N MET A 1 -18.47 33.08 16.19
CA MET A 1 -19.06 31.75 15.92
C MET A 1 -19.24 31.42 14.44
N LYS A 2 -18.92 32.31 13.48
CA LYS A 2 -18.89 31.96 12.04
C LYS A 2 -17.49 31.55 11.54
N GLU A 3 -16.42 32.06 12.15
CA GLU A 3 -15.03 31.73 11.77
C GLU A 3 -14.59 30.29 12.12
N SER A 4 -15.36 29.54 12.92
CA SER A 4 -14.99 28.18 13.35
C SER A 4 -15.41 27.07 12.38
N LEU A 5 -16.20 27.37 11.34
CA LEU A 5 -16.75 26.38 10.42
C LEU A 5 -15.88 26.16 9.17
N GLU A 6 -15.05 27.13 8.79
CA GLU A 6 -14.18 27.07 7.61
C GLU A 6 -12.70 27.00 8.04
N LYS A 7 -12.34 26.06 8.95
CA LYS A 7 -10.95 25.98 9.46
C LYS A 7 -9.93 25.64 8.37
N TYR A 8 -10.31 24.77 7.43
CA TYR A 8 -9.44 24.28 6.35
C TYR A 8 -10.16 24.46 5.02
N LYS A 9 -9.52 25.15 4.07
CA LYS A 9 -10.03 25.40 2.73
C LYS A 9 -9.41 24.41 1.73
N HIS A 10 -8.10 24.20 1.77
CA HIS A 10 -7.39 23.24 0.92
C HIS A 10 -6.96 22.02 1.75
N GLN A 11 -7.35 20.82 1.30
CA GLN A 11 -7.15 19.60 2.06
C GLN A 11 -6.61 18.48 1.18
N LEU A 12 -5.62 17.76 1.71
CA LEU A 12 -5.16 16.49 1.15
C LEU A 12 -5.73 15.36 2.01
N ILE A 13 -6.47 14.44 1.41
CA ILE A 13 -7.07 13.28 2.08
C ILE A 13 -6.34 12.02 1.62
N VAL A 14 -5.56 11.42 2.51
CA VAL A 14 -4.84 10.17 2.30
C VAL A 14 -5.71 9.00 2.77
N LEU A 15 -6.12 8.14 1.83
CA LEU A 15 -6.93 6.96 2.10
C LEU A 15 -6.12 5.67 1.94
N GLY A 16 -6.27 4.74 2.88
CA GLY A 16 -5.76 3.37 2.74
C GLY A 16 -6.85 2.32 2.92
N ASN A 17 -6.47 1.04 2.87
CA ASN A 17 -7.41 -0.09 2.73
C ASN A 17 -8.52 -0.13 3.79
N GLY A 18 -8.27 0.44 4.97
CA GLY A 18 -9.27 0.62 6.02
C GLY A 18 -10.51 1.40 5.55
N PHE A 19 -10.41 2.26 4.54
CA PHE A 19 -11.57 2.93 3.94
C PHE A 19 -12.57 1.93 3.34
N ASP A 20 -12.11 0.88 2.66
CA ASP A 20 -12.99 -0.16 2.09
C ASP A 20 -13.47 -1.14 3.16
N LEU A 21 -12.57 -1.52 4.08
CA LEU A 21 -12.87 -2.46 5.15
C LEU A 21 -13.98 -1.96 6.09
N VAL A 22 -13.97 -0.68 6.48
CA VAL A 22 -15.02 -0.13 7.38
C VAL A 22 -16.39 -0.05 6.71
N GLN A 23 -16.44 -0.19 5.38
CA GLN A 23 -17.67 -0.24 4.61
C GLN A 23 -18.14 -1.68 4.35
N GLY A 24 -17.39 -2.68 4.83
CA GLY A 24 -17.72 -4.09 4.72
C GLY A 24 -17.19 -4.78 3.47
N LEU A 25 -16.40 -4.10 2.62
CA LEU A 25 -15.72 -4.78 1.52
C LEU A 25 -14.58 -5.64 2.06
N LYS A 26 -14.48 -6.85 1.52
CA LYS A 26 -13.47 -7.84 1.89
C LYS A 26 -12.16 -7.63 1.11
N THR A 27 -11.55 -6.46 1.26
CA THR A 27 -10.33 -6.08 0.52
C THR A 27 -9.03 -6.46 1.23
N GLY A 28 -9.10 -7.14 2.38
CA GLY A 28 -7.91 -7.59 3.11
C GLY A 28 -7.21 -8.76 2.41
N TYR A 29 -5.91 -8.92 2.65
CA TYR A 29 -5.14 -10.03 2.07
C TYR A 29 -5.70 -11.41 2.48
N ALA A 30 -6.04 -11.58 3.75
CA ALA A 30 -6.65 -12.82 4.25
C ALA A 30 -7.96 -13.17 3.51
N ASP A 31 -8.78 -12.18 3.16
CA ASP A 31 -10.01 -12.41 2.41
C ASP A 31 -9.74 -12.85 0.97
N TYR A 32 -8.76 -12.20 0.31
CA TYR A 32 -8.27 -12.60 -1.02
C TYR A 32 -7.77 -14.05 -1.01
N PHE A 33 -6.89 -14.36 -0.06
CA PHE A 33 -6.26 -15.68 0.03
C PHE A 33 -7.30 -16.77 0.29
N LYS A 34 -8.26 -16.49 1.19
CA LYS A 34 -9.36 -17.39 1.51
C LYS A 34 -10.31 -17.60 0.33
N ASP A 35 -10.61 -16.58 -0.47
CA ASP A 35 -11.42 -16.75 -1.69
C ASP A 35 -10.73 -17.68 -2.70
N LYS A 36 -9.40 -17.60 -2.77
CA LYS A 36 -8.60 -18.38 -3.72
C LYS A 36 -8.39 -19.84 -3.28
N TYR A 37 -8.10 -20.08 -2.01
CA TYR A 37 -7.66 -21.40 -1.51
C TYR A 37 -8.59 -22.05 -0.46
N GLY A 38 -9.63 -21.35 -0.02
CA GLY A 38 -10.59 -21.84 0.98
C GLY A 38 -9.99 -21.98 2.39
N ASP A 39 -10.63 -22.80 3.23
CA ASP A 39 -10.28 -22.95 4.65
C ASP A 39 -9.14 -23.94 4.94
N ASN A 40 -8.78 -24.80 3.97
CA ASN A 40 -7.72 -25.81 4.13
C ASN A 40 -6.65 -25.67 3.04
N PRO A 41 -5.93 -24.54 3.00
CA PRO A 41 -4.90 -24.30 1.98
C PRO A 41 -3.73 -25.29 2.13
N SER A 42 -3.13 -25.64 1.00
CA SER A 42 -1.87 -26.39 0.94
C SER A 42 -0.98 -25.80 -0.14
N MET A 43 0.32 -25.70 0.12
CA MET A 43 1.31 -25.16 -0.81
C MET A 43 1.32 -25.92 -2.15
N GLU A 44 0.98 -27.21 -2.14
CA GLU A 44 0.90 -28.02 -3.36
C GLU A 44 -0.21 -27.58 -4.32
N LEU A 45 -1.28 -26.98 -3.79
CA LEU A 45 -2.43 -26.50 -4.55
C LEU A 45 -2.23 -25.06 -5.06
N MET A 46 -1.12 -24.42 -4.68
CA MET A 46 -0.85 -23.03 -5.05
C MET A 46 -0.31 -22.95 -6.46
N ASP A 47 -0.94 -22.08 -7.25
CA ASP A 47 -0.67 -21.82 -8.65
C ASP A 47 0.10 -20.51 -8.86
N ASN A 48 0.67 -19.93 -7.79
CA ASN A 48 1.53 -18.75 -7.84
C ASN A 48 2.60 -18.84 -6.73
N ALA A 49 3.83 -18.45 -7.05
CA ALA A 49 4.97 -18.51 -6.13
C ALA A 49 4.83 -17.53 -4.95
N TRP A 50 4.19 -16.38 -5.13
CA TRP A 50 3.94 -15.44 -4.04
C TRP A 50 2.94 -15.99 -3.04
N ASP A 51 1.90 -16.69 -3.50
CA ASP A 51 0.98 -17.38 -2.60
C ASP A 51 1.72 -18.43 -1.74
N MET A 52 2.70 -19.14 -2.31
CA MET A 52 3.57 -20.06 -1.57
C MET A 52 4.41 -19.34 -0.51
N VAL A 53 5.05 -18.22 -0.86
CA VAL A 53 5.88 -17.41 0.04
C VAL A 53 5.04 -16.87 1.20
N LEU A 54 3.88 -16.31 0.90
CA LEU A 54 2.99 -15.70 1.88
C LEU A 54 2.38 -16.78 2.80
N PHE A 55 2.09 -17.97 2.25
CA PHE A 55 1.65 -19.11 3.04
C PHE A 55 2.74 -19.66 3.98
N ASP A 56 3.99 -19.83 3.50
CA ASP A 56 5.14 -20.26 4.32
C ASP A 56 5.36 -19.32 5.53
N ARG A 57 5.14 -18.03 5.29
CA ARG A 57 5.22 -16.97 6.31
C ARG A 57 3.99 -16.87 7.20
N LYS A 58 2.98 -17.72 7.00
CA LYS A 58 1.71 -17.74 7.75
C LYS A 58 0.91 -16.45 7.66
N LEU A 59 1.02 -15.73 6.54
CA LEU A 59 0.31 -14.47 6.32
C LEU A 59 -1.13 -14.66 5.83
N HIS A 60 -1.56 -15.88 5.53
CA HIS A 60 -2.91 -16.18 5.02
C HIS A 60 -4.04 -15.80 6.00
N ASP A 61 -3.74 -15.71 7.30
CA ASP A 61 -4.68 -15.25 8.33
C ASP A 61 -4.51 -13.76 8.69
N HIS A 62 -3.56 -13.06 8.06
CA HIS A 62 -3.29 -11.64 8.31
C HIS A 62 -3.92 -10.76 7.22
N SER A 63 -4.72 -9.77 7.63
CA SER A 63 -5.45 -8.92 6.68
C SER A 63 -4.63 -7.75 6.10
N GLU A 64 -3.51 -7.37 6.73
CA GLU A 64 -2.74 -6.18 6.34
C GLU A 64 -1.80 -6.42 5.15
N TRP A 65 -2.03 -5.70 4.05
CA TRP A 65 -1.18 -5.71 2.86
C TRP A 65 0.28 -5.29 3.12
N ALA A 66 0.54 -4.48 4.14
CA ALA A 66 1.91 -4.12 4.54
C ALA A 66 2.77 -5.35 4.87
N ASN A 67 2.17 -6.42 5.40
CA ASN A 67 2.89 -7.67 5.67
C ASN A 67 3.25 -8.41 4.38
N VAL A 68 2.41 -8.30 3.34
CA VAL A 68 2.66 -8.87 2.01
C VAL A 68 3.87 -8.17 1.36
N GLU A 69 3.91 -6.84 1.41
CA GLU A 69 5.00 -6.06 0.83
C GLU A 69 6.32 -6.28 1.55
N GLN A 70 6.29 -6.39 2.89
CA GLN A 70 7.45 -6.79 3.67
C GLN A 70 7.94 -8.21 3.32
N ALA A 71 7.01 -9.15 3.10
CA ALA A 71 7.35 -10.51 2.67
C ALA A 71 7.99 -10.53 1.27
N ILE A 72 7.48 -9.72 0.33
CA ILE A 72 8.09 -9.55 -1.00
C ILE A 72 9.52 -9.06 -0.86
N ARG A 73 9.73 -8.00 -0.06
CA ARG A 73 11.05 -7.43 0.19
C ARG A 73 12.04 -8.47 0.68
N GLU A 74 11.70 -9.13 1.78
CA GLU A 74 12.59 -10.13 2.37
C GLU A 74 12.83 -11.35 1.46
N GLN A 75 11.89 -11.65 0.56
CA GLN A 75 12.05 -12.74 -0.39
C GLN A 75 13.03 -12.39 -1.52
N VAL A 76 13.02 -11.16 -2.01
CA VAL A 76 13.88 -10.72 -3.13
C VAL A 76 15.22 -10.13 -2.70
N THR A 77 15.35 -9.63 -1.47
CA THR A 77 16.61 -9.06 -0.96
C THR A 77 17.30 -9.95 0.09
N GLY A 78 16.58 -10.89 0.68
CA GLY A 78 17.08 -11.70 1.78
C GLY A 78 18.00 -12.83 1.31
N TYR A 79 19.28 -12.77 1.68
CA TYR A 79 20.26 -13.83 1.34
C TYR A 79 19.76 -15.24 1.70
N ALA A 80 19.17 -15.42 2.88
CA ALA A 80 18.63 -16.71 3.30
C ALA A 80 17.42 -17.16 2.47
N SER A 81 16.56 -16.23 2.06
CA SER A 81 15.39 -16.49 1.23
C SER A 81 15.80 -16.96 -0.17
N ILE A 82 16.78 -16.29 -0.78
CA ILE A 82 17.32 -16.65 -2.10
C ILE A 82 18.06 -18.00 -2.03
N ALA A 83 18.92 -18.18 -1.02
CA ALA A 83 19.65 -19.44 -0.84
C ALA A 83 18.73 -20.65 -0.66
N ARG A 84 17.57 -20.45 -0.01
CA ARG A 84 16.53 -21.48 0.15
C ARG A 84 15.99 -21.94 -1.20
N VAL A 85 15.67 -21.01 -2.11
CA VAL A 85 15.18 -21.37 -3.45
C VAL A 85 16.28 -22.00 -4.28
N ARG A 86 17.51 -21.48 -4.19
CA ARG A 86 18.69 -22.04 -4.86
C ARG A 86 18.90 -23.52 -4.53
N LYS A 87 18.78 -23.91 -3.25
CA LYS A 87 18.83 -25.31 -2.82
C LYS A 87 17.75 -26.17 -3.49
N GLY A 88 16.55 -25.62 -3.68
CA GLY A 88 15.47 -26.29 -4.41
C GLY A 88 15.80 -26.46 -5.90
N LEU A 89 16.41 -25.45 -6.52
CA LEU A 89 16.82 -25.45 -7.93
C LEU A 89 17.95 -26.45 -8.24
N ASP A 90 18.72 -26.88 -7.25
CA ASP A 90 19.72 -27.94 -7.46
C ASP A 90 19.06 -29.30 -7.79
N ASN A 91 17.83 -29.55 -7.32
CA ASN A 91 17.06 -30.77 -7.59
C ASN A 91 15.54 -30.49 -7.64
N PRO A 92 15.03 -29.78 -8.68
CA PRO A 92 13.64 -29.28 -8.69
C PRO A 92 12.56 -30.39 -8.74
N ASN A 93 12.96 -31.61 -9.07
CA ASN A 93 12.05 -32.77 -9.19
C ASN A 93 12.06 -33.68 -7.94
N VAL A 94 12.86 -33.36 -6.92
CA VAL A 94 12.97 -34.17 -5.70
C VAL A 94 12.38 -33.40 -4.52
N LEU A 95 11.35 -33.97 -3.90
CA LEU A 95 10.70 -33.38 -2.73
C LEU A 95 11.70 -33.23 -1.57
N ASP A 96 12.01 -31.99 -1.18
CA ASP A 96 12.78 -31.67 0.01
C ASP A 96 11.83 -31.24 1.14
N THR A 97 11.48 -32.19 2.02
CA THR A 97 10.60 -31.91 3.17
C THR A 97 11.21 -30.97 4.21
N SER A 98 12.53 -30.76 4.18
CA SER A 98 13.21 -29.76 5.02
C SER A 98 13.18 -28.35 4.42
N ASN A 99 12.78 -28.23 3.14
CA ASN A 99 12.74 -26.99 2.38
C ASN A 99 11.55 -26.99 1.42
N LEU A 100 10.34 -27.09 1.96
CA LEU A 100 9.13 -27.16 1.16
C LEU A 100 8.98 -25.92 0.26
N LEU A 101 9.17 -24.72 0.79
CA LEU A 101 9.05 -23.48 0.00
C LEU A 101 10.02 -23.47 -1.19
N GLY A 102 11.31 -23.74 -0.95
CA GLY A 102 12.31 -23.76 -2.02
C GLY A 102 12.02 -24.84 -3.05
N PHE A 103 11.55 -26.01 -2.62
CA PHE A 103 11.12 -27.09 -3.51
C PHE A 103 9.93 -26.68 -4.39
N TYR A 104 8.83 -26.17 -3.81
CA TYR A 104 7.63 -25.85 -4.60
C TYR A 104 7.87 -24.67 -5.57
N ILE A 105 8.67 -23.67 -5.17
CA ILE A 105 9.10 -22.60 -6.09
C ILE A 105 9.95 -23.20 -7.22
N ALA A 106 10.98 -23.99 -6.91
CA ALA A 106 11.85 -24.58 -7.93
C ALA A 106 11.08 -25.51 -8.89
N ARG A 107 10.15 -26.32 -8.37
CA ARG A 107 9.25 -27.17 -9.17
C ARG A 107 8.40 -26.34 -10.11
N ARG A 108 7.85 -25.23 -9.63
CA ARG A 108 7.05 -24.31 -10.44
C ARG A 108 7.90 -23.63 -11.52
N MET A 109 9.09 -23.16 -11.16
CA MET A 109 10.03 -22.59 -12.12
C MET A 109 10.35 -23.60 -13.22
N ALA A 110 10.69 -24.84 -12.86
CA ALA A 110 10.99 -25.92 -13.80
C ALA A 110 9.79 -26.29 -14.70
N SER A 111 8.55 -26.02 -14.28
CA SER A 111 7.35 -26.22 -15.13
C SER A 111 7.09 -25.08 -16.12
N MET A 112 7.76 -23.92 -15.95
CA MET A 112 7.54 -22.72 -16.76
C MET A 112 8.78 -22.31 -17.57
N ILE A 113 9.96 -22.79 -17.20
CA ILE A 113 11.24 -22.40 -17.78
C ILE A 113 12.04 -23.68 -18.09
N ASP A 114 12.10 -24.03 -19.38
CA ASP A 114 12.75 -25.26 -19.85
C ASP A 114 14.24 -25.34 -19.48
N GLU A 115 14.92 -24.19 -19.41
CA GLU A 115 16.36 -24.13 -19.16
C GLU A 115 16.75 -24.67 -17.77
N ILE A 116 15.84 -24.59 -16.79
CA ILE A 116 16.11 -24.93 -15.38
C ILE A 116 16.50 -26.39 -15.20
N GLN A 117 16.01 -27.27 -16.07
CA GLN A 117 16.29 -28.70 -16.00
C GLN A 117 17.55 -29.09 -16.78
N THR A 118 18.22 -28.14 -17.45
CA THR A 118 19.41 -28.42 -18.25
C THR A 118 20.67 -28.55 -17.38
N VAL A 119 21.61 -29.38 -17.82
CA VAL A 119 22.94 -29.48 -17.17
C VAL A 119 23.65 -28.12 -17.15
N GLY A 120 23.47 -27.31 -18.19
CA GLY A 120 24.05 -25.97 -18.29
C GLY A 120 23.56 -25.04 -17.17
N PHE A 121 22.25 -25.01 -16.91
CA PHE A 121 21.70 -24.22 -15.81
C PHE A 121 22.14 -24.74 -14.44
N LEU A 122 22.11 -26.06 -14.22
CA LEU A 122 22.53 -26.65 -12.94
C LEU A 122 23.99 -26.34 -12.60
N GLN A 123 24.86 -26.26 -13.61
CA GLN A 123 26.28 -25.91 -13.48
C GLN A 123 26.57 -24.41 -13.58
N SER A 124 25.56 -23.58 -13.80
CA SER A 124 25.74 -22.14 -13.99
C SER A 124 26.18 -21.43 -12.70
N PRO A 125 26.81 -20.23 -12.81
CA PRO A 125 27.19 -19.43 -11.65
C PRO A 125 25.99 -19.05 -10.78
N ILE A 126 26.23 -18.86 -9.48
CA ILE A 126 25.21 -18.48 -8.50
C ILE A 126 24.43 -17.23 -8.95
N ASN A 127 25.13 -16.19 -9.41
CA ASN A 127 24.50 -14.94 -9.83
C ASN A 127 23.52 -15.14 -11.01
N HIS A 128 23.81 -16.08 -11.92
CA HIS A 128 22.89 -16.40 -13.01
C HIS A 128 21.62 -17.08 -12.49
N LYS A 129 21.75 -18.04 -11.57
CA LYS A 129 20.60 -18.69 -10.93
C LYS A 129 19.73 -17.70 -10.17
N ASP A 130 20.36 -16.77 -9.46
CA ASP A 130 19.66 -15.73 -8.69
C ASP A 130 18.92 -14.75 -9.61
N ALA A 131 19.54 -14.30 -10.71
CA ALA A 131 18.90 -13.45 -11.71
C ALA A 131 17.69 -14.13 -12.39
N VAL A 132 17.82 -15.40 -12.78
CA VAL A 132 16.71 -16.18 -13.35
C VAL A 132 15.58 -16.35 -12.33
N TYR A 133 15.92 -16.58 -11.07
CA TYR A 133 14.95 -16.64 -9.97
C TYR A 133 14.20 -15.32 -9.78
N LEU A 134 14.91 -14.18 -9.71
CA LEU A 134 14.30 -12.87 -9.52
C LEU A 134 13.44 -12.48 -10.72
N SER A 135 13.89 -12.75 -11.95
CA SER A 135 13.08 -12.57 -13.16
C SER A 135 11.78 -13.39 -13.13
N PHE A 136 11.87 -14.66 -12.70
CA PHE A 136 10.70 -15.51 -12.49
C PHE A 136 9.75 -14.93 -11.44
N MET A 137 10.26 -14.54 -10.26
CA MET A 137 9.43 -13.98 -9.20
C MET A 137 8.77 -12.67 -9.62
N ARG A 138 9.40 -11.88 -10.50
CA ARG A 138 8.78 -10.67 -11.03
C ARG A 138 7.60 -11.00 -11.93
N ARG A 139 7.73 -12.02 -12.80
CA ARG A 139 6.61 -12.51 -13.61
C ARG A 139 5.47 -13.04 -12.74
N GLU A 140 5.80 -13.79 -11.70
CA GLU A 140 4.81 -14.29 -10.73
C GLU A 140 4.10 -13.17 -9.99
N LEU A 141 4.78 -12.05 -9.73
CA LEU A 141 4.17 -10.87 -9.09
C LEU A 141 3.10 -10.27 -10.00
N THR A 142 3.35 -10.18 -11.30
CA THR A 142 2.35 -9.72 -12.28
C THR A 142 1.12 -10.64 -12.30
N LEU A 143 1.32 -11.96 -12.22
CA LEU A 143 0.21 -12.92 -12.15
C LEU A 143 -0.59 -12.80 -10.84
N PHE A 144 0.12 -12.55 -9.74
CA PHE A 144 -0.49 -12.32 -8.43
C PHE A 144 -1.38 -11.07 -8.46
N GLU A 145 -0.90 -9.98 -9.07
CA GLU A 145 -1.66 -8.73 -9.23
C GLU A 145 -2.88 -8.89 -10.12
N HIS A 146 -2.76 -9.65 -11.20
CA HIS A 146 -3.92 -9.94 -12.06
C HIS A 146 -4.98 -10.77 -11.33
N SER A 147 -4.54 -11.72 -10.49
CA SER A 147 -5.43 -12.50 -9.64
C SER A 147 -6.11 -11.60 -8.60
N LEU A 148 -5.37 -10.69 -7.97
CA LEU A 148 -5.93 -9.70 -7.04
C LEU A 148 -6.91 -8.76 -7.73
N TYR A 149 -6.59 -8.26 -8.92
CA TYR A 149 -7.49 -7.42 -9.72
C TYR A 149 -8.82 -8.12 -9.98
N THR A 150 -8.76 -9.38 -10.40
CA THR A 150 -9.94 -10.20 -10.66
C THR A 150 -10.78 -10.39 -9.40
N TYR A 151 -10.13 -10.66 -8.26
CA TYR A 151 -10.79 -10.79 -6.97
C TYR A 151 -11.47 -9.49 -6.52
N LEU A 152 -10.74 -8.38 -6.54
CA LEU A 152 -11.25 -7.08 -6.11
C LEU A 152 -12.42 -6.62 -6.99
N LYS A 153 -12.33 -6.84 -8.30
CA LYS A 153 -13.44 -6.58 -9.23
C LYS A 153 -14.67 -7.42 -8.89
N LYS A 154 -14.48 -8.72 -8.60
CA LYS A 154 -15.55 -9.63 -8.18
C LYS A 154 -16.24 -9.15 -6.91
N ILE A 155 -15.50 -8.77 -5.85
CA ILE A 155 -16.12 -8.35 -4.58
C ILE A 155 -16.85 -7.01 -4.70
N VAL A 156 -16.33 -6.07 -5.50
CA VAL A 156 -17.02 -4.80 -5.78
C VAL A 156 -18.34 -5.07 -6.51
N SER A 157 -18.32 -5.86 -7.58
CA SER A 157 -19.55 -6.23 -8.30
C SER A 157 -20.53 -7.04 -7.46
N GLN A 158 -20.05 -7.90 -6.55
CA GLN A 158 -20.92 -8.63 -5.61
C GLN A 158 -21.59 -7.68 -4.62
N SER A 159 -20.84 -6.72 -4.05
CA SER A 159 -21.41 -5.72 -3.15
C SER A 159 -22.52 -4.90 -3.83
N GLU A 160 -22.34 -4.57 -5.11
CA GLU A 160 -23.34 -3.86 -5.93
C GLU A 160 -24.55 -4.74 -6.28
N ASN A 161 -24.44 -6.06 -6.28
CA ASN A 161 -25.58 -6.94 -6.53
C ASN A 161 -26.40 -7.19 -5.25
N ASP A 162 -25.73 -7.31 -4.10
CA ASP A 162 -26.37 -7.56 -2.81
C ASP A 162 -27.16 -6.31 -2.35
N ASP A 163 -26.55 -5.13 -2.44
CA ASP A 163 -27.19 -3.83 -2.28
C ASP A 163 -26.47 -2.77 -3.17
N PRO A 164 -27.03 -2.44 -4.35
CA PRO A 164 -26.41 -1.56 -5.35
C PRO A 164 -25.91 -0.21 -4.83
N TRP A 165 -26.48 0.26 -3.74
CA TRP A 165 -26.17 1.56 -3.18
C TRP A 165 -25.35 1.48 -1.89
N GLN A 166 -25.20 0.31 -1.26
CA GLN A 166 -24.59 0.22 0.07
C GLN A 166 -23.14 0.72 0.08
N TYR A 167 -22.29 0.21 -0.81
CA TYR A 167 -20.89 0.62 -0.84
C TYR A 167 -20.74 2.09 -1.30
N THR A 168 -21.45 2.50 -2.33
CA THR A 168 -21.42 3.88 -2.85
C THR A 168 -21.90 4.89 -1.80
N VAL A 169 -23.08 4.70 -1.22
CA VAL A 169 -23.66 5.60 -0.20
C VAL A 169 -22.84 5.58 1.09
N SER A 170 -22.29 4.43 1.48
CA SER A 170 -21.40 4.35 2.63
C SER A 170 -20.10 5.11 2.38
N SER A 171 -19.56 5.07 1.15
CA SER A 171 -18.36 5.80 0.74
C SER A 171 -18.61 7.31 0.76
N ASP A 172 -19.76 7.75 0.25
CA ASP A 172 -20.18 9.17 0.25
C ASP A 172 -20.25 9.71 1.68
N ASN A 173 -20.96 9.00 2.56
CA ASN A 173 -21.12 9.41 3.97
C ASN A 173 -19.78 9.44 4.71
N LEU A 174 -18.91 8.46 4.47
CA LEU A 174 -17.59 8.39 5.09
C LEU A 174 -16.68 9.51 4.56
N TYR A 175 -16.70 9.78 3.25
CA TYR A 175 -15.99 10.91 2.66
C TYR A 175 -16.45 12.24 3.29
N GLU A 176 -17.75 12.52 3.33
CA GLU A 176 -18.30 13.74 3.90
C GLU A 176 -17.87 13.91 5.37
N SER A 177 -17.85 12.82 6.13
CA SER A 177 -17.43 12.81 7.53
C SER A 177 -15.93 13.08 7.69
N ILE A 178 -15.08 12.54 6.79
CA ILE A 178 -13.63 12.80 6.76
C ILE A 178 -13.35 14.25 6.34
N ALA A 179 -13.91 14.68 5.20
CA ALA A 179 -13.72 16.00 4.62
C ALA A 179 -14.21 17.12 5.55
N GLY A 180 -15.29 16.89 6.30
CA GLY A 180 -15.84 17.88 7.23
C GLY A 180 -15.19 17.98 8.60
N MET A 181 -14.28 17.06 8.97
CA MET A 181 -13.54 17.21 10.23
C MET A 181 -12.66 18.48 10.24
N PRO A 182 -12.56 19.21 11.36
CA PRO A 182 -13.07 18.89 12.69
C PRO A 182 -14.49 19.42 13.00
N ALA A 183 -15.12 20.16 12.08
CA ALA A 183 -16.37 20.89 12.31
C ALA A 183 -17.37 20.59 11.18
N PHE A 184 -17.93 19.38 11.18
CA PHE A 184 -19.01 19.02 10.27
C PHE A 184 -20.30 19.70 10.74
N GLY A 185 -20.83 20.64 9.94
CA GLY A 185 -22.02 21.40 10.30
C GLY A 185 -22.98 21.69 9.15
N ASP A 186 -22.50 21.75 7.90
CA ASP A 186 -23.32 22.05 6.72
C ASP A 186 -22.61 21.59 5.43
N LYS A 187 -23.33 20.93 4.51
CA LYS A 187 -22.82 20.53 3.18
C LYS A 187 -22.36 21.74 2.35
N ASN A 188 -23.02 22.89 2.50
CA ASN A 188 -22.63 24.13 1.81
C ASN A 188 -21.21 24.61 2.18
N VAL A 189 -20.66 24.15 3.31
CA VAL A 189 -19.28 24.45 3.71
C VAL A 189 -18.31 23.50 3.00
N LEU A 190 -18.64 22.21 2.89
CA LEU A 190 -17.84 21.23 2.14
C LEU A 190 -17.72 21.62 0.67
N GLU A 191 -18.78 22.13 0.06
CA GLU A 191 -18.77 22.58 -1.35
C GLU A 191 -17.78 23.71 -1.64
N LYS A 192 -17.38 24.47 -0.62
CA LYS A 192 -16.38 25.54 -0.75
C LYS A 192 -14.95 25.08 -0.45
N GLN A 193 -14.78 23.84 -0.02
CA GLN A 193 -13.47 23.25 0.21
C GLN A 193 -12.92 22.70 -1.09
N HIS A 194 -11.60 22.64 -1.13
CA HIS A 194 -10.81 22.07 -2.19
C HIS A 194 -10.13 20.81 -1.65
N ASN A 195 -10.71 19.66 -1.95
CA ASN A 195 -10.25 18.37 -1.45
C ASN A 195 -9.59 17.59 -2.58
N THR A 196 -8.34 17.20 -2.36
CA THR A 196 -7.64 16.21 -3.19
C THR A 196 -7.53 14.90 -2.42
N ILE A 197 -7.97 13.80 -3.02
CA ILE A 197 -7.79 12.46 -2.46
C ILE A 197 -6.55 11.82 -3.06
N LEU A 198 -5.65 11.35 -2.19
CA LEU A 198 -4.56 10.44 -2.51
C LEU A 198 -4.89 9.06 -1.92
N THR A 199 -5.27 8.11 -2.76
CA THR A 199 -5.73 6.79 -2.31
C THR A 199 -4.73 5.68 -2.63
N PHE A 200 -4.49 4.85 -1.63
CA PHE A 200 -3.75 3.60 -1.70
C PHE A 200 -4.67 2.39 -1.95
N ASN A 201 -5.99 2.62 -2.03
CA ASN A 201 -6.95 1.59 -2.42
C ASN A 201 -6.99 1.44 -3.94
N TYR A 202 -7.30 0.23 -4.38
CA TYR A 202 -7.49 -0.06 -5.80
C TYR A 202 -8.94 0.19 -6.26
N THR A 203 -9.90 0.18 -5.33
CA THR A 203 -11.31 0.44 -5.58
C THR A 203 -11.56 1.94 -5.81
N SER A 204 -12.58 2.28 -6.60
CA SER A 204 -12.86 3.66 -6.94
C SER A 204 -14.34 4.03 -6.76
N PRO A 205 -14.82 4.16 -5.51
CA PRO A 205 -16.18 4.65 -5.26
C PRO A 205 -16.38 6.10 -5.74
N PHE A 206 -15.30 6.85 -5.94
CA PHE A 206 -15.31 8.26 -6.32
C PHE A 206 -15.51 8.54 -7.82
N GLN A 207 -15.58 7.51 -8.68
CA GLN A 207 -15.59 7.69 -10.15
C GLN A 207 -16.99 7.76 -10.79
N ARG A 208 -18.09 7.65 -10.02
CA ARG A 208 -19.46 7.71 -10.56
C ARG A 208 -19.93 9.15 -10.72
N ARG A 209 -19.57 9.79 -11.85
CA ARG A 209 -19.98 11.16 -12.19
C ARG A 209 -21.48 11.34 -12.45
N ASP A 210 -22.20 10.26 -12.67
CA ASP A 210 -23.61 10.33 -13.11
C ASP A 210 -24.58 10.29 -11.93
N GLU A 211 -24.13 9.90 -10.72
CA GLU A 211 -25.00 9.63 -9.56
C GLU A 211 -24.41 10.07 -8.20
N GLY A 212 -23.08 10.23 -8.06
CA GLY A 212 -22.42 10.56 -6.79
C GLY A 212 -21.99 12.02 -6.68
N TYR A 213 -22.50 12.75 -5.69
CA TYR A 213 -22.09 14.12 -5.38
C TYR A 213 -21.07 14.11 -4.22
N PHE A 214 -19.79 14.29 -4.53
CA PHE A 214 -18.73 14.49 -3.52
C PHE A 214 -18.46 15.99 -3.36
N PRO A 215 -19.07 16.69 -2.37
CA PRO A 215 -18.92 18.13 -2.23
C PRO A 215 -17.46 18.51 -2.01
N GLY A 216 -17.00 19.49 -2.79
CA GLY A 216 -15.64 20.04 -2.72
C GLY A 216 -14.52 19.07 -3.12
N LEU A 217 -14.83 17.96 -3.81
CA LEU A 217 -13.80 17.04 -4.32
C LEU A 217 -13.27 17.53 -5.66
N ASP A 218 -12.01 17.96 -5.70
CA ASP A 218 -11.37 18.46 -6.91
C ASP A 218 -10.74 17.32 -7.73
N SER A 219 -10.05 16.39 -7.05
CA SER A 219 -9.34 15.30 -7.73
C SER A 219 -9.16 14.06 -6.85
N VAL A 220 -9.00 12.91 -7.51
CA VAL A 220 -8.71 11.61 -6.89
C VAL A 220 -7.52 10.99 -7.60
N ARG A 221 -6.52 10.58 -6.84
CA ARG A 221 -5.24 10.07 -7.34
C ARG A 221 -4.94 8.72 -6.72
N PHE A 222 -4.64 7.75 -7.57
CA PHE A 222 -4.32 6.39 -7.19
C PHE A 222 -2.81 6.21 -7.15
N VAL A 223 -2.29 5.79 -6.00
CA VAL A 223 -0.84 5.62 -5.80
C VAL A 223 -0.35 4.33 -6.48
N HIS A 224 -1.12 3.25 -6.34
CA HIS A 224 -0.72 1.90 -6.70
C HIS A 224 -1.54 1.33 -7.88
N GLY A 225 -2.06 2.19 -8.75
CA GLY A 225 -3.01 1.81 -9.80
C GLY A 225 -4.45 1.66 -9.30
N SER A 226 -5.37 1.31 -10.20
CA SER A 226 -6.79 1.20 -9.87
C SER A 226 -7.52 0.14 -10.69
N LEU A 227 -8.65 -0.34 -10.16
CA LEU A 227 -9.54 -1.24 -10.89
C LEU A 227 -10.06 -0.65 -12.22
N ALA A 228 -10.17 0.69 -12.28
CA ALA A 228 -10.62 1.41 -13.45
C ALA A 228 -9.52 1.52 -14.54
N GLN A 229 -8.28 1.73 -14.13
CA GLN A 229 -7.12 1.74 -15.04
C GLN A 229 -6.74 0.34 -15.50
N GLY A 230 -7.11 -0.70 -14.75
CA GLY A 230 -6.80 -2.09 -15.10
C GLY A 230 -5.46 -2.58 -14.56
N ASP A 231 -4.80 -1.76 -13.74
CA ASP A 231 -3.49 -2.05 -13.16
C ASP A 231 -3.55 -2.06 -11.63
N ILE A 232 -2.78 -2.97 -11.05
CA ILE A 232 -2.51 -3.05 -9.62
C ILE A 232 -1.00 -3.13 -9.49
N ILE A 233 -0.46 -2.27 -8.65
CA ILE A 233 0.96 -2.22 -8.31
C ILE A 233 1.10 -2.68 -6.87
N ILE A 234 1.76 -3.81 -6.70
CA ILE A 234 2.29 -4.30 -5.44
C ILE A 234 3.81 -4.32 -5.60
N GLY A 235 4.49 -3.91 -4.54
CA GLY A 235 5.93 -3.84 -4.58
C GLY A 235 6.52 -3.30 -3.30
N ILE A 236 7.82 -3.09 -3.35
CA ILE A 236 8.61 -2.61 -2.23
C ILE A 236 8.97 -1.14 -2.40
N ASP A 237 9.35 -0.49 -1.30
CA ASP A 237 9.96 0.84 -1.38
C ASP A 237 11.33 0.77 -2.06
N ALA A 238 11.69 1.80 -2.83
CA ALA A 238 12.98 1.89 -3.52
C ALA A 238 14.15 2.16 -2.56
N LEU A 239 13.86 2.52 -1.31
CA LEU A 239 14.86 2.82 -0.27
C LEU A 239 15.11 1.61 0.64
N ASN A 240 16.35 1.13 0.65
CA ASN A 240 16.88 0.18 1.62
C ASN A 240 17.20 0.82 2.98
N GLN A 241 16.94 0.07 4.05
CA GLN A 241 17.45 0.40 5.37
C GLN A 241 18.81 -0.30 5.54
N GLY A 242 19.89 0.46 5.40
CA GLY A 242 21.25 -0.01 5.64
C GLY A 242 21.53 -0.32 7.10
N ALA A 243 22.64 -1.01 7.37
CA ALA A 243 23.14 -1.20 8.72
C ALA A 243 23.44 0.18 9.31
N GLN A 244 22.78 0.55 10.41
CA GLN A 244 22.76 1.89 11.05
C GLN A 244 21.65 2.85 10.63
N GLY A 245 20.64 2.40 9.86
CA GLY A 245 19.47 3.21 9.54
C GLY A 245 19.71 4.25 8.43
N GLN A 246 20.86 4.18 7.75
CA GLN A 246 21.10 4.93 6.53
C GLN A 246 20.14 4.43 5.44
N ARG A 247 19.55 5.36 4.69
CA ARG A 247 18.68 5.06 3.57
C ARG A 247 19.49 5.09 2.29
N GLU A 248 19.55 3.97 1.60
CA GLU A 248 20.26 3.84 0.33
C GLU A 248 19.27 3.37 -0.73
N LEU A 249 19.41 3.86 -1.95
CA LEU A 249 18.62 3.36 -3.07
C LEU A 249 19.00 1.90 -3.35
N ILE A 250 18.00 1.08 -3.68
CA ILE A 250 18.25 -0.25 -4.24
C ILE A 250 19.01 -0.07 -5.57
N ASP A 251 20.22 -0.62 -5.64
CA ASP A 251 21.11 -0.56 -6.80
C ASP A 251 21.16 -1.88 -7.59
N ASP A 252 20.63 -2.97 -7.02
CA ASP A 252 20.52 -4.27 -7.67
C ASP A 252 19.48 -4.23 -8.81
N GLU A 253 19.96 -4.32 -10.05
CA GLU A 253 19.17 -4.29 -11.28
C GLU A 253 18.10 -5.40 -11.34
N ASP A 254 18.30 -6.53 -10.67
CA ASP A 254 17.34 -7.63 -10.62
C ASP A 254 16.23 -7.38 -9.58
N VAL A 255 16.46 -6.47 -8.61
CA VAL A 255 15.52 -6.11 -7.55
C VAL A 255 14.74 -4.83 -7.87
N ILE A 256 15.34 -3.86 -8.56
CA ILE A 256 14.68 -2.61 -8.99
C ILE A 256 13.27 -2.84 -9.60
N PRO A 257 13.04 -3.87 -10.45
CA PRO A 257 11.71 -4.16 -11.02
C PRO A 257 10.59 -4.46 -10.02
N PHE A 258 10.93 -4.77 -8.76
CA PHE A 258 9.98 -4.99 -7.66
C PHE A 258 9.59 -3.71 -6.94
N THR A 259 10.30 -2.60 -7.18
CA THR A 259 10.02 -1.33 -6.51
C THR A 259 8.78 -0.66 -7.09
N LYS A 260 7.95 -0.08 -6.22
CA LYS A 260 6.77 0.68 -6.62
C LYS A 260 7.14 1.82 -7.57
N THR A 261 8.21 2.57 -7.26
CA THR A 261 8.69 3.70 -8.08
C THR A 261 9.01 3.30 -9.51
N PHE A 262 9.76 2.21 -9.71
CA PHE A 262 10.08 1.72 -11.05
C PHE A 262 8.81 1.34 -11.82
N ARG A 263 7.86 0.71 -11.15
CA ARG A 263 6.61 0.27 -11.76
C ARG A 263 5.67 1.41 -12.10
N THR A 264 5.55 2.41 -11.22
CA THR A 264 4.81 3.63 -11.50
C THR A 264 5.41 4.34 -12.70
N LEU A 265 6.75 4.42 -12.79
CA LEU A 265 7.43 4.98 -13.97
C LEU A 265 7.04 4.20 -15.25
N GLN A 266 7.08 2.86 -15.22
CA GLN A 266 6.66 2.04 -16.37
C GLN A 266 5.21 2.33 -16.78
N SER A 267 4.27 2.39 -15.83
CA SER A 267 2.87 2.73 -16.12
C SER A 267 2.69 4.17 -16.63
N THR A 268 3.46 5.14 -16.13
CA THR A 268 3.35 6.54 -16.57
C THR A 268 3.80 6.76 -18.01
N SER A 269 4.66 5.90 -18.55
CA SER A 269 5.06 5.93 -19.97
C SER A 269 3.88 5.69 -20.93
N ASP A 270 2.79 5.08 -20.44
CA ASP A 270 1.62 4.70 -21.24
C ASP A 270 0.45 5.71 -21.11
N TYR A 271 0.52 6.68 -20.20
CA TYR A 271 -0.53 7.67 -19.94
C TYR A 271 -0.02 9.11 -19.97
N ASP A 272 -0.56 9.92 -20.89
CA ASP A 272 -0.35 11.37 -20.89
C ASP A 272 -0.96 12.01 -19.63
N ALA A 273 -0.14 12.81 -18.96
CA ALA A 273 -0.48 13.77 -17.89
C ALA A 273 -0.81 13.20 -16.49
N PHE A 274 0.23 12.99 -15.68
CA PHE A 274 0.12 13.29 -14.26
C PHE A 274 0.09 14.82 -14.10
N SER A 275 -1.06 15.39 -13.73
CA SER A 275 -1.07 16.69 -13.07
C SER A 275 -0.36 16.56 -11.72
N ASP A 276 0.33 17.60 -11.26
CA ASP A 276 1.08 17.56 -10.00
C ASP A 276 0.16 17.16 -8.83
N VAL A 277 0.57 16.16 -8.03
CA VAL A 277 -0.14 15.76 -6.79
C VAL A 277 -0.23 16.94 -5.84
N PHE A 278 0.75 17.82 -5.96
CA PHE A 278 0.86 19.06 -5.24
C PHE A 278 0.44 20.18 -6.20
N ASP A 279 -0.81 20.62 -6.07
CA ASP A 279 -1.25 21.86 -6.72
C ASP A 279 -0.37 23.04 -6.25
N ASP A 280 -0.43 24.20 -6.92
CA ASP A 280 0.41 25.37 -6.58
C ASP A 280 0.19 25.87 -5.12
N GLU A 281 -0.93 25.49 -4.47
CA GLU A 281 -1.24 25.84 -3.08
C GLU A 281 -1.02 24.68 -2.10
N THR A 282 -0.17 24.90 -1.09
CA THR A 282 0.08 23.94 -0.01
C THR A 282 -1.19 23.69 0.81
N PRO A 283 -1.55 22.43 1.13
CA PRO A 283 -2.77 22.12 1.87
C PRO A 283 -2.73 22.68 3.30
N ASP A 284 -3.87 23.19 3.77
CA ASP A 284 -4.04 23.62 5.16
C ASP A 284 -4.02 22.41 6.12
N CYS A 285 -4.51 21.27 5.64
CA CYS A 285 -4.65 20.06 6.43
C CYS A 285 -4.46 18.80 5.58
N ILE A 286 -3.67 17.86 6.10
CA ILE A 286 -3.54 16.51 5.57
C ILE A 286 -4.29 15.55 6.51
N LYS A 287 -5.27 14.84 5.97
CA LYS A 287 -6.12 13.90 6.69
C LYS A 287 -5.78 12.48 6.28
N PHE A 288 -5.52 11.61 7.25
CA PHE A 288 -5.24 10.19 7.00
C PHE A 288 -6.42 9.35 7.49
N PHE A 289 -6.93 8.43 6.67
CA PHE A 289 -7.95 7.49 7.09
C PHE A 289 -7.69 6.09 6.55
N GLY A 290 -7.79 5.08 7.43
CA GLY A 290 -7.69 3.67 7.03
C GLY A 290 -6.33 3.22 6.49
N HIS A 291 -5.29 4.05 6.59
CA HIS A 291 -3.95 3.70 6.15
C HIS A 291 -3.16 2.98 7.25
N SER A 292 -2.34 2.00 6.87
CA SER A 292 -1.48 1.23 7.80
C SER A 292 -0.35 2.07 8.42
N LEU A 293 -0.01 3.18 7.74
CA LEU A 293 1.18 4.02 7.97
C LEU A 293 2.48 3.20 7.95
N SER A 294 2.53 2.20 7.08
CA SER A 294 3.63 1.25 7.02
C SER A 294 4.87 1.82 6.35
N GLU A 295 5.98 1.10 6.57
CA GLU A 295 7.28 1.36 5.97
C GLU A 295 7.28 1.26 4.44
N ALA A 296 6.43 0.43 3.86
CA ALA A 296 6.41 0.18 2.41
C ALA A 296 5.82 1.33 1.59
N ASP A 297 5.18 2.30 2.26
CA ASP A 297 4.63 3.52 1.65
C ASP A 297 5.34 4.78 2.17
N TYR A 298 6.43 4.61 2.92
CA TYR A 298 7.04 5.72 3.65
C TYR A 298 7.62 6.81 2.71
N SER A 299 8.17 6.44 1.56
CA SER A 299 8.65 7.42 0.56
C SER A 299 7.57 8.41 0.13
N TYR A 300 6.31 7.98 0.02
CA TYR A 300 5.19 8.90 -0.26
C TYR A 300 4.95 9.89 0.88
N PHE A 301 4.97 9.43 2.13
CA PHE A 301 4.82 10.33 3.29
C PHE A 301 5.97 11.33 3.37
N GLN A 302 7.20 10.87 3.12
CA GLN A 302 8.35 11.76 3.10
C GLN A 302 8.18 12.86 2.04
N SER A 303 7.84 12.51 0.80
CA SER A 303 7.62 13.52 -0.26
C SER A 303 6.49 14.50 0.08
N ILE A 304 5.39 14.02 0.69
CA ILE A 304 4.28 14.89 1.12
C ILE A 304 4.75 15.86 2.22
N PHE A 305 5.49 15.37 3.22
CA PHE A 305 5.95 16.18 4.34
C PHE A 305 7.04 17.18 3.94
N ASP A 306 7.91 16.80 3.00
CA ASP A 306 8.91 17.69 2.42
C ASP A 306 8.25 18.81 1.60
N HIS A 307 7.22 18.48 0.80
CA HIS A 307 6.51 19.47 0.00
C HIS A 307 5.83 20.56 0.85
N VAL A 308 5.20 20.17 1.97
CA VAL A 308 4.51 21.14 2.85
C VAL A 308 5.42 21.84 3.85
N ASP A 309 6.73 21.55 3.81
CA ASP A 309 7.71 21.91 4.85
C ASP A 309 7.13 21.63 6.25
N LEU A 310 6.92 20.35 6.59
CA LEU A 310 6.15 20.01 7.80
C LEU A 310 6.72 20.65 9.08
N TYR A 311 8.03 20.92 9.13
CA TYR A 311 8.66 21.58 10.27
C TYR A 311 8.35 23.08 10.33
N GLU A 312 8.63 23.88 9.29
CA GLU A 312 8.43 25.35 9.33
C GLU A 312 7.08 25.83 8.78
N GLY A 313 6.42 25.00 7.96
CA GLY A 313 5.12 25.28 7.36
C GLY A 313 3.97 25.32 8.37
N THR A 314 2.75 25.56 7.88
CA THR A 314 1.56 25.72 8.73
C THR A 314 0.58 24.55 8.64
N THR A 315 0.83 23.59 7.74
CA THR A 315 -0.06 22.45 7.50
C THR A 315 -0.30 21.64 8.76
N ALA A 316 -1.56 21.30 9.02
CA ALA A 316 -1.97 20.42 10.10
C ALA A 316 -2.08 18.96 9.62
N LEU A 317 -1.77 18.00 10.48
CA LEU A 317 -1.96 16.57 10.28
C LEU A 317 -3.12 16.07 11.15
N MET A 318 -4.04 15.35 10.54
CA MET A 318 -5.20 14.75 11.22
C MET A 318 -5.32 13.27 10.88
N PHE A 319 -5.07 12.42 11.86
CA PHE A 319 -5.23 10.98 11.72
C PHE A 319 -6.62 10.57 12.21
N LEU A 320 -7.44 10.08 11.29
CA LEU A 320 -8.83 9.75 11.50
C LEU A 320 -9.03 8.25 11.59
N TYR A 321 -9.93 7.82 12.46
CA TYR A 321 -10.28 6.42 12.60
C TYR A 321 -11.76 6.24 12.93
N ARG A 322 -12.36 5.15 12.48
CA ARG A 322 -13.72 4.73 12.87
C ARG A 322 -13.58 3.47 13.72
N PRO A 323 -13.91 3.51 15.03
CA PRO A 323 -13.84 2.31 15.85
C PRO A 323 -14.97 1.36 15.51
N ASP A 324 -14.69 0.08 15.67
CA ASP A 324 -15.66 -1.02 15.52
C ASP A 324 -15.52 -2.00 16.71
N GLY A 325 -16.12 -3.19 16.60
CA GLY A 325 -16.04 -4.19 17.67
C GLY A 325 -14.64 -4.80 17.90
N ARG A 326 -13.68 -4.56 17.00
CA ARG A 326 -12.32 -5.13 17.02
C ARG A 326 -11.22 -4.07 17.05
N TYR A 327 -11.53 -2.82 16.69
CA TYR A 327 -10.57 -1.73 16.54
C TYR A 327 -11.04 -0.47 17.26
N ASP A 328 -10.18 0.10 18.11
CA ASP A 328 -10.46 1.31 18.90
C ASP A 328 -9.54 2.50 18.59
N GLY A 329 -8.61 2.34 17.63
CA GLY A 329 -7.63 3.36 17.24
C GLY A 329 -6.45 3.54 18.20
N SER A 330 -6.27 2.66 19.20
CA SER A 330 -5.20 2.78 20.20
C SER A 330 -3.78 2.63 19.61
N ASP A 331 -3.59 1.76 18.63
CA ASP A 331 -2.32 1.53 17.94
C ASP A 331 -1.89 2.72 17.06
N LEU A 332 -2.83 3.55 16.63
CA LEU A 332 -2.60 4.71 15.77
C LEU A 332 -1.64 5.72 16.41
N TYR A 333 -1.70 5.90 17.74
CA TYR A 333 -0.76 6.78 18.47
C TYR A 333 0.69 6.34 18.29
N LEU A 334 0.95 5.03 18.37
CA LEU A 334 2.29 4.48 18.19
C LEU A 334 2.73 4.58 16.72
N LYS A 335 1.83 4.27 15.77
CA LYS A 335 2.10 4.37 14.33
C LYS A 335 2.44 5.81 13.92
N VAL A 336 1.66 6.79 14.35
CA VAL A 336 1.90 8.22 14.11
C VAL A 336 3.21 8.67 14.72
N THR A 337 3.49 8.30 15.98
CA THR A 337 4.76 8.64 16.65
C THR A 337 5.96 8.13 15.86
N LYS A 338 5.91 6.87 15.40
CA LYS A 338 6.97 6.28 14.57
C LYS A 338 7.13 7.01 13.24
N LEU A 339 6.03 7.31 12.55
CA LEU A 339 6.05 8.01 11.27
C LEU A 339 6.69 9.40 11.38
N ILE A 340 6.26 10.21 12.36
CA ILE A 340 6.78 11.57 12.57
C ILE A 340 8.23 11.56 13.00
N ASN A 341 8.63 10.68 13.93
CA ASN A 341 10.03 10.58 14.36
C ASN A 341 10.93 10.15 13.19
N LYS A 342 10.46 9.20 12.39
CA LYS A 342 11.20 8.72 11.21
C LYS A 342 11.37 9.81 10.15
N TYR A 343 10.37 10.67 9.97
CA TYR A 343 10.52 11.88 9.16
C TYR A 343 11.47 12.88 9.82
N GLY A 344 11.42 13.08 11.13
CA GLY A 344 12.40 13.89 11.85
C GLY A 344 13.86 13.47 11.59
N ASP A 345 14.11 12.17 11.41
CA ASP A 345 15.44 11.64 11.08
C ASP A 345 15.94 12.03 9.66
N THR A 346 15.09 12.53 8.75
CA THR A 346 15.52 13.05 7.44
C THR A 346 15.98 14.50 7.48
N LEU A 347 15.63 15.25 8.53
CA LEU A 347 15.92 16.67 8.60
C LEU A 347 17.41 16.93 8.82
N ASP A 348 17.97 17.86 8.05
CA ASP A 348 19.38 18.27 8.16
C ASP A 348 19.74 18.70 9.60
N ASN A 349 18.82 19.39 10.26
CA ASN A 349 18.96 19.80 11.65
C ASN A 349 18.44 18.70 12.58
N LYS A 350 19.37 17.98 13.21
CA LYS A 350 19.07 16.89 14.16
C LYS A 350 18.24 17.32 15.37
N ASP A 351 18.36 18.57 15.81
CA ASP A 351 17.56 19.09 16.92
C ASP A 351 16.12 19.43 16.46
N HIS A 352 15.95 19.85 15.20
CA HIS A 352 14.62 19.99 14.58
C HIS A 352 13.94 18.62 14.49
N GLY A 353 14.65 17.60 14.01
CA GLY A 353 14.15 16.23 13.89
C GLY A 353 13.61 15.68 15.21
N LYS A 354 14.40 15.76 16.28
CA LYS A 354 14.02 15.25 17.62
C LYS A 354 12.84 16.00 18.24
N ASN A 355 12.64 17.27 17.89
CA ASN A 355 11.61 18.11 18.48
C ASN A 355 10.35 18.24 17.61
N LEU A 356 10.34 17.72 16.38
CA LEU A 356 9.24 17.88 15.43
C LEU A 356 7.89 17.44 16.01
N LEU A 357 7.82 16.24 16.59
CA LEU A 357 6.59 15.74 17.19
C LEU A 357 6.09 16.66 18.30
N HIS A 358 7.01 17.14 19.15
CA HIS A 358 6.68 18.04 20.25
C HIS A 358 6.17 19.40 19.73
N LYS A 359 6.83 19.96 18.71
CA LYS A 359 6.43 21.21 18.03
C LYS A 359 5.02 21.11 17.47
N LEU A 360 4.72 20.06 16.69
CA LEU A 360 3.40 19.86 16.09
C LEU A 360 2.28 19.74 17.14
N ILE A 361 2.56 19.14 18.30
CA ILE A 361 1.62 19.06 19.41
C ILE A 361 1.40 20.43 20.06
N LEU A 362 2.46 21.18 20.36
CA LEU A 362 2.37 22.52 20.96
C LEU A 362 1.64 23.52 20.06
N GLU A 363 1.82 23.40 18.75
CA GLU A 363 1.17 24.24 17.74
C GLU A 363 -0.26 23.81 17.41
N ASN A 364 -0.77 22.74 18.04
CA ASN A 364 -2.08 22.13 17.73
C ASN A 364 -2.24 21.73 16.25
N ARG A 365 -1.12 21.36 15.61
CA ARG A 365 -1.03 20.93 14.22
C ARG A 365 -1.06 19.42 14.06
N LEU A 366 -1.01 18.63 15.14
CA LEU A 366 -1.19 17.18 15.09
C LEU A 366 -2.41 16.76 15.91
N SER A 367 -3.31 15.98 15.31
CA SER A 367 -4.46 15.43 16.02
C SER A 367 -4.81 14.01 15.57
N ILE A 368 -5.29 13.21 16.50
CA ILE A 368 -5.89 11.89 16.24
C ILE A 368 -7.35 11.98 16.66
N LYS A 369 -8.29 11.69 15.76
CA LYS A 369 -9.73 11.89 16.01
C LYS A 369 -10.57 10.73 15.49
N ARG A 370 -11.65 10.43 16.22
CA ARG A 370 -12.69 9.53 15.76
C ARG A 370 -13.58 10.21 14.73
N VAL A 371 -13.90 9.51 13.65
CA VAL A 371 -14.96 9.86 12.69
C VAL A 371 -16.15 8.91 12.89
N TYR A 372 -17.36 9.41 12.61
CA TYR A 372 -18.60 8.64 12.78
C TYR A 372 -19.12 8.13 11.45
#